data_AF-A0A6J4NGY3-F1
#
_entry.id   AF-A0A6J4NGY3-F1
#
_cell.length_a   1.000
_cell.length_b   1.000
_cell.length_c   1.000
_cell.angle_alpha   90.00
_cell.angle_beta   90.00
_cell.angle_gamma   90.00
#
_symmetry.space_group_name_H-M   'P 1'
#
loop_
_entity.id
_entity.type
_entity.pdbx_description
1 polymer ?
#
loop_
_entity_poly.entity_id
_entity_poly.type
_entity_poly.pdbx_seq_one_letter_code
_entity_poly.pdbx_strand_id
1 'polypeptide(L)'
;GKAIQLHPLVCSAFNADFDGDQMAVHVPLSLEAQLEARVLMMSTNNVLSPANGAPIIVPSQDMVLGLYYTTIERDGMKGGEFIDETGTERRRAYADITEVEQALASGELHLHAKITARIKQIDEEGNEVWSRVDTTPGRLRLGNLLPLNAKAPFNLVNRLLRKKEVQQVIDTVYRYCGQKESVIFCDQIMGAGFREAFKAGISFGKDDMVVPEAKWKLVEETRDQVKDFEQQYMDGLITQGEKYNKVVDAWSKCNDRVTAAMMETISAVHKDAQGRSMEPNSVYMMAHSGARGSVTQMKQLGGMRGLMSKPSGEIIETPIISNFKEGLTVLEYFNSTHGARKGLSDTALKTANSGYLTRRLVDVAQDCIIRIPDCGTDRAITATAAVNDGEVVSSLAERVLGRVAADDVLRPGTDEVLVRAGELIDERRADMIEGSGVTKMRIRSPLTCESEDGVCAACYGRDLARGTLVNIGEAVGIIAAQSIGEPGTQLTMRTFHIGGVAQGGQQSFLEASQT
;
A
#
# COMPACT_ATOMS: atom_id res chain seq x y z
N GLY A 1 23.83 -15.53 21.24
CA GLY A 1 22.47 -15.75 21.77
C GLY A 1 21.91 -17.05 21.24
N LYS A 2 20.72 -17.49 21.70
CA LYS A 2 20.00 -18.68 21.19
C LYS A 2 18.89 -18.34 20.17
N ALA A 3 18.75 -17.07 19.82
CA ALA A 3 17.73 -16.58 18.88
C ALA A 3 18.32 -16.44 17.47
N ILE A 4 17.53 -16.80 16.47
CA ILE A 4 17.84 -16.56 15.06
C ILE A 4 17.63 -15.07 14.78
N GLN A 5 18.60 -14.44 14.12
CA GLN A 5 18.44 -13.07 13.65
C GLN A 5 17.93 -13.09 12.21
N LEU A 6 16.83 -12.39 11.98
CA LEU A 6 16.20 -12.27 10.67
C LEU A 6 16.33 -10.84 10.15
N HIS A 7 16.56 -10.70 8.85
CA HIS A 7 16.66 -9.39 8.21
C HIS A 7 15.27 -8.69 8.15
N PRO A 8 15.12 -7.42 8.53
CA PRO A 8 13.80 -6.76 8.60
C PRO A 8 13.01 -6.72 7.29
N LEU A 9 13.70 -6.56 6.15
CA LEU A 9 13.04 -6.51 4.83
C LEU A 9 12.42 -7.83 4.38
N VAL A 10 12.78 -8.97 5.00
CA VAL A 10 12.17 -10.27 4.65
C VAL A 10 10.99 -10.62 5.56
N CYS A 11 10.76 -9.87 6.65
CA CYS A 11 9.64 -10.13 7.57
C CYS A 11 8.28 -10.06 6.87
N SER A 12 8.11 -9.17 5.89
CA SER A 12 6.88 -9.08 5.08
C SER A 12 6.64 -10.34 4.26
N ALA A 13 7.69 -10.90 3.65
CA ALA A 13 7.61 -12.11 2.84
C ALA A 13 7.37 -13.36 3.69
N PHE A 14 7.97 -13.44 4.87
CA PHE A 14 7.70 -14.51 5.84
C PHE A 14 6.38 -14.33 6.59
N ASN A 15 5.77 -13.14 6.52
CA ASN A 15 4.66 -12.72 7.37
C ASN A 15 4.94 -13.05 8.85
N ALA A 16 6.15 -12.73 9.30
CA ALA A 16 6.66 -13.05 10.62
C ALA A 16 6.76 -11.81 11.50
N ASP A 17 6.31 -11.94 12.75
CA ASP A 17 6.39 -10.91 13.77
C ASP A 17 7.38 -11.32 14.88
N PHE A 18 7.85 -10.36 15.68
CA PHE A 18 8.87 -10.60 16.72
C PHE A 18 8.28 -10.71 18.13
N ASP A 19 7.10 -11.31 18.27
CA ASP A 19 6.39 -11.52 19.54
C ASP A 19 6.48 -12.96 20.08
N GLY A 20 7.24 -13.83 19.40
CA GLY A 20 7.46 -15.22 19.83
C GLY A 20 7.50 -16.25 18.69
N ASP A 21 7.32 -15.81 17.44
CA ASP A 21 7.39 -16.67 16.26
C ASP A 21 8.70 -17.46 16.18
N GLN A 22 8.59 -18.68 15.66
CA GLN A 22 9.69 -19.63 15.53
C GLN A 22 9.95 -19.92 14.05
N MET A 23 11.23 -20.02 13.69
CA MET A 23 11.67 -20.40 12.34
C MET A 23 12.50 -21.68 12.38
N ALA A 24 12.25 -22.57 11.43
CA ALA A 24 13.06 -23.77 11.21
C ALA A 24 14.22 -23.46 10.26
N VAL A 25 15.38 -24.07 10.53
CA VAL A 25 16.58 -23.92 9.69
C VAL A 25 16.98 -25.30 9.16
N HIS A 26 17.12 -25.40 7.84
CA HIS A 26 17.56 -26.60 7.15
C HIS A 26 18.92 -26.35 6.47
N VAL A 27 19.81 -27.33 6.47
CA VAL A 27 21.15 -27.23 5.88
C VAL A 27 21.22 -28.09 4.63
N PRO A 28 21.40 -27.51 3.43
CA PRO A 28 21.59 -28.28 2.20
C PRO A 28 22.98 -28.94 2.21
N LEU A 29 23.02 -30.27 2.03
CA LEU A 29 24.26 -31.04 2.13
C LEU A 29 24.92 -31.29 0.77
N SER A 30 24.15 -31.64 -0.26
CA SER A 30 24.68 -31.92 -1.59
C SER A 30 25.12 -30.65 -2.32
N LEU A 31 26.04 -30.79 -3.27
CA LEU A 31 26.52 -29.66 -4.06
C LEU A 31 25.38 -29.09 -4.92
N GLU A 32 24.54 -29.97 -5.47
CA GLU A 32 23.38 -29.61 -6.27
C GLU A 32 22.39 -28.77 -5.44
N ALA A 33 22.08 -29.19 -4.22
CA ALA A 33 21.17 -28.45 -3.34
C ALA A 33 21.75 -27.10 -2.89
N GLN A 34 23.07 -27.02 -2.66
CA GLN A 34 23.74 -25.75 -2.35
C GLN A 34 23.70 -24.77 -3.54
N LEU A 35 23.92 -25.28 -4.75
CA LEU A 35 23.84 -24.48 -5.98
C LEU A 35 22.40 -24.02 -6.23
N GLU A 36 21.42 -24.91 -6.09
CA GLU A 36 20.00 -24.59 -6.22
C GLU A 36 19.57 -23.52 -5.21
N ALA A 37 19.91 -23.71 -3.93
CA ALA A 37 19.60 -22.73 -2.89
C ALA A 37 20.23 -21.36 -3.17
N ARG A 38 21.46 -21.33 -3.69
CA ARG A 38 22.18 -20.08 -4.00
C ARG A 38 21.65 -19.38 -5.26
N VAL A 39 21.31 -20.13 -6.29
CA VAL A 39 20.90 -19.59 -7.60
C VAL A 39 19.41 -19.26 -7.62
N LEU A 40 18.56 -20.09 -7.01
CA LEU A 40 17.10 -19.95 -7.08
C LEU A 40 16.50 -19.37 -5.78
N MET A 41 16.91 -19.86 -4.61
CA MET A 41 16.22 -19.56 -3.34
C MET A 41 16.80 -18.36 -2.55
N MET A 42 17.92 -17.79 -3.00
CA MET A 42 18.56 -16.67 -2.31
C MET A 42 17.61 -15.48 -2.22
N SER A 43 17.54 -14.83 -1.05
CA SER A 43 16.61 -13.72 -0.79
C SER A 43 16.79 -12.53 -1.74
N THR A 44 18.04 -12.24 -2.12
CA THR A 44 18.36 -11.18 -3.10
C THR A 44 17.82 -11.48 -4.50
N ASN A 45 17.54 -12.75 -4.80
CA ASN A 45 17.00 -13.19 -6.07
C ASN A 45 15.47 -13.08 -6.11
N ASN A 46 14.81 -13.11 -4.95
CA ASN A 46 13.36 -13.19 -4.78
C ASN A 46 12.80 -11.90 -4.16
N VAL A 47 12.80 -10.82 -4.94
CA VAL A 47 12.42 -9.48 -4.45
C VAL A 47 11.04 -9.03 -4.92
N LEU A 48 10.46 -9.70 -5.90
CA LEU A 48 9.11 -9.45 -6.41
C LEU A 48 8.13 -10.50 -5.91
N SER A 49 6.87 -10.11 -5.77
CA SER A 49 5.79 -11.04 -5.52
C SER A 49 5.45 -11.84 -6.79
N PRO A 50 5.36 -13.18 -6.72
CA PRO A 50 4.95 -13.99 -7.87
C PRO A 50 3.50 -13.74 -8.31
N ALA A 51 2.66 -13.16 -7.45
CA ALA A 51 1.24 -12.95 -7.73
C ALA A 51 0.99 -11.75 -8.66
N ASN A 52 1.79 -10.68 -8.54
CA ASN A 52 1.54 -9.42 -9.24
C ASN A 52 2.82 -8.72 -9.77
N GLY A 53 4.01 -9.25 -9.49
CA GLY A 53 5.28 -8.66 -9.91
C GLY A 53 5.66 -7.37 -9.19
N ALA A 54 4.92 -6.96 -8.15
CA ALA A 54 5.29 -5.81 -7.33
C ALA A 54 6.40 -6.19 -6.33
N PRO A 55 7.28 -5.26 -5.94
CA PRO A 55 8.29 -5.53 -4.91
C PRO A 55 7.66 -5.96 -3.59
N ILE A 56 8.16 -7.06 -2.99
CA ILE A 56 7.72 -7.56 -1.67
C ILE A 56 8.63 -7.08 -0.53
N ILE A 57 9.89 -6.77 -0.85
CA ILE A 57 10.91 -6.25 0.07
C ILE A 57 10.71 -4.76 0.40
N VAL A 58 9.46 -4.35 0.58
CA VAL A 58 9.10 -2.96 0.88
C VAL A 58 9.38 -2.68 2.36
N PRO A 59 10.06 -1.58 2.70
CA PRO A 59 10.18 -1.13 4.08
C PRO A 59 8.81 -1.04 4.76
N SER A 60 8.76 -1.39 6.04
CA SER A 60 7.53 -1.42 6.82
C SER A 60 7.72 -0.69 8.15
N GLN A 61 6.60 -0.32 8.79
CA GLN A 61 6.57 0.26 10.14
C GLN A 61 7.57 1.43 10.30
N ASP A 62 8.47 1.34 11.27
CA ASP A 62 9.42 2.39 11.64
C ASP A 62 10.30 2.85 10.50
N MET A 63 10.67 1.94 9.58
CA MET A 63 11.46 2.31 8.39
C MET A 63 10.70 3.32 7.53
N VAL A 64 9.42 3.06 7.26
CA VAL A 64 8.56 3.98 6.49
C VAL A 64 8.35 5.28 7.26
N LEU A 65 8.17 5.20 8.58
CA LEU A 65 7.98 6.38 9.41
C LEU A 65 9.21 7.30 9.40
N GLY A 66 10.42 6.74 9.44
CA GLY A 66 11.67 7.49 9.34
C GLY A 66 11.86 8.15 7.97
N LEU A 67 11.57 7.44 6.88
CA LEU A 67 11.60 7.99 5.52
C LEU A 67 10.55 9.09 5.34
N TYR A 68 9.35 8.86 5.86
CA TYR A 68 8.27 9.84 5.87
C TYR A 68 8.72 11.11 6.61
N TYR A 69 9.22 10.98 7.85
CA TYR A 69 9.73 12.11 8.63
C TYR A 69 10.81 12.89 7.87
N THR A 70 11.79 12.18 7.32
CA THR A 70 12.89 12.75 6.54
C THR A 70 12.42 13.58 5.34
N THR A 71 11.27 13.22 4.74
CA THR A 71 10.73 13.89 3.55
C THR A 71 9.68 14.96 3.84
N ILE A 72 9.39 15.23 5.11
CA ILE A 72 8.54 16.35 5.53
C ILE A 72 9.20 17.67 5.17
N GLU A 73 8.38 18.62 4.73
CA GLU A 73 8.75 19.99 4.45
C GLU A 73 7.99 20.92 5.40
N ARG A 74 8.68 21.89 6.00
CA ARG A 74 8.11 22.83 6.99
C ARG A 74 8.55 24.26 6.68
N ASP A 75 7.62 25.19 6.88
CA ASP A 75 7.85 26.63 6.68
C ASP A 75 8.60 27.25 7.87
N GLY A 76 9.49 28.20 7.59
CA GLY A 76 10.18 28.99 8.61
C GLY A 76 11.28 28.24 9.39
N MET A 77 11.76 27.11 8.87
CA MET A 77 12.81 26.33 9.52
C MET A 77 14.19 26.97 9.34
N LYS A 78 15.05 26.81 10.36
CA LYS A 78 16.40 27.39 10.40
C LYS A 78 17.23 26.94 9.18
N GLY A 79 17.92 27.90 8.55
CA GLY A 79 18.87 27.65 7.46
C GLY A 79 18.24 27.40 6.08
N GLY A 80 16.90 27.38 5.98
CA GLY A 80 16.21 27.19 4.70
C GLY A 80 15.98 28.50 3.96
N GLU A 81 15.12 29.33 4.52
CA GLU A 81 14.65 30.56 3.86
C GLU A 81 15.28 31.79 4.51
N PHE A 82 15.54 32.82 3.70
CA PHE A 82 15.97 34.14 4.14
C PHE A 82 15.21 35.21 3.35
N ILE A 83 14.98 36.35 3.98
CA ILE A 83 14.36 37.51 3.32
C ILE A 83 15.50 38.28 2.67
N ASP A 84 15.43 38.44 1.34
CA ASP A 84 16.40 39.21 0.58
C ASP A 84 16.18 40.73 0.81
N GLU A 85 17.13 41.56 0.39
CA GLU A 85 17.08 43.02 0.53
C GLU A 85 15.83 43.65 -0.12
N THR A 86 15.19 42.93 -1.05
CA THR A 86 13.94 43.31 -1.74
C THR A 86 12.66 42.88 -1.01
N GLY A 87 12.76 42.30 0.19
CA GLY A 87 11.61 41.80 0.96
C GLY A 87 11.02 40.50 0.42
N THR A 88 11.73 39.80 -0.47
CA THR A 88 11.28 38.54 -1.07
C THR A 88 11.90 37.36 -0.34
N GLU A 89 11.09 36.36 0.04
CA GLU A 89 11.59 35.11 0.60
C GLU A 89 12.37 34.34 -0.46
N ARG A 90 13.65 34.08 -0.19
CA ARG A 90 14.54 33.26 -1.02
C ARG A 90 15.05 32.08 -0.21
N ARG A 91 15.36 31.00 -0.93
CA ARG A 91 15.96 29.78 -0.35
C ARG A 91 17.47 29.89 -0.38
N ARG A 92 18.12 29.43 0.69
CA ARG A 92 19.56 29.24 0.71
C ARG A 92 19.94 28.17 -0.30
N ALA A 93 20.96 28.50 -1.11
CA ALA A 93 21.49 27.61 -2.11
C ALA A 93 22.69 26.85 -1.53
N TYR A 94 22.70 25.53 -1.72
CA TYR A 94 23.79 24.64 -1.33
C TYR A 94 24.44 24.02 -2.57
N ALA A 95 25.76 23.91 -2.53
CA ALA A 95 26.60 23.48 -3.64
C ALA A 95 26.51 21.97 -3.89
N ASP A 96 26.47 21.15 -2.83
CA ASP A 96 26.41 19.69 -2.86
C ASP A 96 25.81 19.11 -1.56
N ILE A 97 25.71 17.78 -1.49
CA ILE A 97 25.23 17.09 -0.29
C ILE A 97 26.21 17.21 0.89
N THR A 98 27.51 17.32 0.64
CA THR A 98 28.53 17.40 1.69
C THR A 98 28.40 18.70 2.49
N GLU A 99 28.13 19.82 1.82
CA GLU A 99 27.83 21.10 2.45
C GLU A 99 26.54 21.03 3.28
N VAL A 100 25.50 20.38 2.76
CA VAL A 100 24.24 20.17 3.48
C VAL A 100 24.46 19.32 4.74
N GLU A 101 25.24 18.24 4.66
CA GLU A 101 25.59 17.41 5.82
C GLU A 101 26.38 18.19 6.87
N GLN A 102 27.34 19.02 6.44
CA GLN A 102 28.11 19.87 7.34
C GLN A 102 27.21 20.89 8.05
N ALA A 103 26.27 21.52 7.33
CA ALA A 103 25.32 22.48 7.89
C ALA A 103 24.30 21.83 8.85
N LEU A 104 23.91 20.58 8.58
CA LEU A 104 23.08 19.79 9.50
C LEU A 104 23.87 19.41 10.76
N ALA A 105 25.13 19.01 10.61
CA ALA A 105 26.00 18.64 11.72
C ALA A 105 26.38 19.82 12.63
N SER A 106 26.53 21.03 12.07
CA SER A 106 26.74 22.27 12.83
C SER A 106 25.46 22.80 13.49
N GLY A 107 24.29 22.24 13.13
CA GLY A 107 22.99 22.71 13.60
C GLY A 107 22.56 24.05 13.00
N GLU A 108 23.18 24.49 11.91
CA GLU A 108 22.81 25.72 11.19
C GLU A 108 21.63 25.52 10.25
N LEU A 109 21.39 24.27 9.82
CA LEU A 109 20.30 23.86 8.94
C LEU A 109 19.41 22.83 9.64
N HIS A 110 18.11 22.90 9.42
CA HIS A 110 17.16 21.91 9.90
C HIS A 110 16.76 20.92 8.78
N LEU A 111 16.52 19.65 9.11
CA LEU A 111 16.22 18.57 8.15
C LEU A 111 15.05 18.88 7.19
N HIS A 112 14.00 19.52 7.71
CA HIS A 112 12.76 19.86 6.98
C HIS A 112 12.76 21.27 6.37
N ALA A 113 13.90 21.95 6.38
CA ALA A 113 14.01 23.30 5.82
C ALA A 113 13.94 23.28 4.29
N LYS A 114 13.34 24.30 3.68
CA LYS A 114 13.30 24.45 2.23
C LYS A 114 14.60 25.04 1.73
N ILE A 115 15.30 24.32 0.86
CA ILE A 115 16.59 24.72 0.29
C ILE A 115 16.57 24.56 -1.22
N THR A 116 17.51 25.21 -1.89
CA THR A 116 17.84 24.89 -3.27
C THR A 116 19.19 24.20 -3.27
N ALA A 117 19.31 23.01 -3.84
CA ALA A 117 20.56 22.25 -3.87
C ALA A 117 20.87 21.77 -5.28
N ARG A 118 22.15 21.54 -5.56
CA ARG A 118 22.55 20.84 -6.78
C ARG A 118 22.68 19.35 -6.49
N ILE A 119 22.09 18.55 -7.36
CA ILE A 119 22.25 17.09 -7.32
C ILE A 119 22.73 16.60 -8.68
N LYS A 120 23.61 15.61 -8.65
CA LYS A 120 24.11 14.92 -9.84
C LYS A 120 23.02 13.99 -10.36
N GLN A 121 22.70 14.10 -11.64
CA GLN A 121 21.72 13.27 -12.33
C GLN A 121 22.30 12.75 -13.65
N ILE A 122 21.65 11.75 -14.21
CA ILE A 122 21.92 11.29 -15.58
C ILE A 122 20.77 11.77 -16.46
N ASP A 123 21.08 12.37 -17.60
CA ASP A 123 20.08 12.77 -18.61
C ASP A 123 19.63 11.58 -19.48
N GLU A 124 18.65 11.78 -20.36
CA GLU A 124 18.16 10.73 -21.26
C GLU A 124 19.23 10.21 -22.24
N GLU A 125 20.29 10.98 -22.46
CA GLU A 125 21.43 10.63 -23.31
C GLU A 125 22.55 9.88 -22.56
N GLY A 126 22.42 9.73 -21.24
CA GLY A 126 23.38 9.03 -20.39
C GLY A 126 24.52 9.91 -19.85
N ASN A 127 24.47 11.22 -20.06
CA ASN A 127 25.47 12.16 -19.57
C ASN A 127 25.18 12.61 -18.14
N GLU A 128 26.25 12.85 -17.38
CA GLU A 128 26.14 13.35 -16.01
C GLU A 128 25.88 14.86 -16.00
N VAL A 129 24.70 15.26 -15.57
CA VAL A 129 24.26 16.66 -15.50
C VAL A 129 24.02 17.07 -14.05
N TRP A 130 24.46 18.28 -13.70
CA TRP A 130 24.13 18.89 -12.42
C TRP A 130 22.82 19.67 -12.54
N SER A 131 21.79 19.18 -11.87
CA SER A 131 20.49 19.84 -11.83
C SER A 131 20.32 20.63 -10.53
N ARG A 132 19.82 21.87 -10.64
CA ARG A 132 19.43 22.68 -9.48
C ARG A 132 17.97 22.37 -9.17
N VAL A 133 17.72 21.89 -7.95
CA VAL A 133 16.41 21.45 -7.52
C VAL A 133 16.03 22.09 -6.19
N ASP A 134 14.75 22.40 -6.09
CA ASP A 134 14.11 22.87 -4.88
C ASP A 134 13.67 21.68 -4.03
N THR A 135 14.22 21.56 -2.82
CA THR A 135 14.12 20.34 -2.01
C THR A 135 14.27 20.63 -0.51
N THR A 136 14.19 19.59 0.31
CA THR A 136 14.65 19.60 1.70
C THR A 136 15.97 18.85 1.84
N PRO A 137 16.78 19.13 2.89
CA PRO A 137 17.97 18.37 3.22
C PRO A 137 17.72 16.86 3.35
N GLY A 138 16.58 16.48 3.95
CA GLY A 138 16.23 15.07 4.10
C GLY A 138 15.92 14.39 2.76
N ARG A 139 15.16 15.04 1.87
CA ARG A 139 14.94 14.54 0.50
C ARG A 139 16.26 14.44 -0.27
N LEU A 140 17.16 15.40 -0.11
CA LEU A 140 18.49 15.36 -0.75
C LEU A 140 19.33 14.16 -0.29
N ARG A 141 19.31 13.84 1.01
CA ARG A 141 19.95 12.63 1.56
C ARG A 141 19.44 11.36 0.88
N LEU A 142 18.12 11.23 0.74
CA LEU A 142 17.52 10.07 0.07
C LEU A 142 17.82 10.06 -1.43
N GLY A 143 17.85 11.22 -2.07
CA GLY A 143 18.23 11.36 -3.47
C GLY A 143 19.64 10.89 -3.78
N ASN A 144 20.58 11.10 -2.86
CA ASN A 144 21.95 10.61 -3.03
C ASN A 144 22.09 9.08 -2.87
N LEU A 145 21.08 8.41 -2.29
CA LEU A 145 21.04 6.96 -2.24
C LEU A 145 20.44 6.35 -3.53
N LEU A 146 19.75 7.14 -4.35
CA LEU A 146 19.21 6.64 -5.61
C LEU A 146 20.33 6.21 -6.56
N PRO A 147 20.18 5.08 -7.26
CA PRO A 147 21.09 4.72 -8.33
C PRO A 147 21.09 5.80 -9.42
N LEU A 148 22.28 6.16 -9.90
CA LEU A 148 22.43 7.12 -10.99
C LEU A 148 21.90 6.49 -12.28
N ASN A 149 20.67 6.86 -12.66
CA ASN A 149 20.01 6.38 -13.87
C ASN A 149 19.03 7.44 -14.36
N ALA A 150 18.95 7.64 -15.69
CA ALA A 150 18.05 8.59 -16.33
C ALA A 150 16.58 8.38 -15.93
N LYS A 151 16.18 7.12 -15.76
CA LYS A 151 14.80 6.74 -15.42
C LYS A 151 14.48 6.71 -13.93
N ALA A 152 15.46 6.99 -13.07
CA ALA A 152 15.27 7.18 -11.64
C ALA A 152 15.66 8.61 -11.24
N PRO A 153 14.96 9.65 -11.77
CA PRO A 153 15.31 11.02 -11.47
C PRO A 153 15.03 11.35 -9.99
N PHE A 154 15.73 12.34 -9.46
CA PHE A 154 15.55 12.84 -8.10
C PHE A 154 14.09 13.24 -7.79
N ASN A 155 13.33 13.64 -8.80
CA ASN A 155 11.92 13.98 -8.64
C ASN A 155 11.09 12.83 -8.04
N LEU A 156 11.52 11.58 -8.22
CA LEU A 156 10.89 10.39 -7.65
C LEU A 156 10.83 10.44 -6.11
N VAL A 157 11.88 10.99 -5.48
CA VAL A 157 12.01 11.15 -4.02
C VAL A 157 11.75 12.58 -3.55
N ASN A 158 11.65 13.55 -4.45
CA ASN A 158 11.38 14.96 -4.10
C ASN A 158 9.89 15.23 -3.80
N ARG A 159 9.30 14.36 -2.98
CA ARG A 159 7.90 14.41 -2.55
C ARG A 159 7.79 13.76 -1.17
N LEU A 160 6.64 13.92 -0.53
CA LEU A 160 6.39 13.25 0.74
C LEU A 160 6.27 11.74 0.52
N LEU A 161 7.18 10.97 1.10
CA LEU A 161 7.24 9.52 0.90
C LEU A 161 6.41 8.79 1.97
N ARG A 162 5.19 8.37 1.61
CA ARG A 162 4.41 7.40 2.40
C ARG A 162 4.72 5.99 1.89
N LYS A 163 4.16 4.98 2.55
CA LYS A 163 4.37 3.56 2.19
C LYS A 163 4.17 3.28 0.69
N LYS A 164 3.13 3.85 0.07
CA LYS A 164 2.81 3.65 -1.35
C LYS A 164 3.88 4.28 -2.25
N GLU A 165 4.30 5.50 -1.96
CA GLU A 165 5.31 6.21 -2.74
C GLU A 165 6.68 5.54 -2.60
N VAL A 166 7.04 5.02 -1.42
CA VAL A 166 8.25 4.22 -1.22
C VAL A 166 8.21 2.95 -2.09
N GLN A 167 7.07 2.26 -2.13
CA GLN A 167 6.89 1.09 -3.00
C GLN A 167 7.06 1.45 -4.49
N GLN A 168 6.50 2.57 -4.93
CA GLN A 168 6.68 3.07 -6.31
C GLN A 168 8.15 3.40 -6.62
N VAL A 169 8.87 4.00 -5.66
CA VAL A 169 10.30 4.31 -5.84
C VAL A 169 11.09 3.01 -6.04
N ILE A 170 10.87 2.01 -5.20
CA ILE A 170 11.56 0.71 -5.29
C ILE A 170 11.20 -0.01 -6.59
N ASP A 171 9.93 0.00 -6.99
CA ASP A 171 9.47 -0.61 -8.25
C ASP A 171 10.13 0.05 -9.47
N THR A 172 10.22 1.37 -9.49
CA THR A 172 10.91 2.13 -10.54
C THR A 172 12.40 1.79 -10.60
N VAL A 173 13.07 1.74 -9.44
CA VAL A 173 14.49 1.37 -9.36
C VAL A 173 14.70 -0.06 -9.85
N TYR A 174 13.82 -1.00 -9.48
CA TYR A 174 13.89 -2.38 -9.94
C TYR A 174 13.77 -2.52 -11.45
N ARG A 175 12.76 -1.88 -12.05
CA ARG A 175 12.49 -1.98 -13.48
C ARG A 175 13.59 -1.37 -14.34
N TYR A 176 14.23 -0.31 -13.88
CA TYR A 176 15.17 0.46 -14.72
C TYR A 176 16.65 0.34 -14.35
N CYS A 177 16.98 0.03 -13.09
CA CYS A 177 18.37 -0.10 -12.63
C CYS A 177 18.80 -1.56 -12.46
N GLY A 178 17.86 -2.50 -12.52
CA GLY A 178 18.11 -3.93 -12.38
C GLY A 178 18.20 -4.39 -10.93
N GLN A 179 18.34 -5.71 -10.77
CA GLN A 179 18.17 -6.38 -9.48
C GLN A 179 19.24 -6.01 -8.44
N LYS A 180 20.52 -6.02 -8.82
CA LYS A 180 21.64 -5.79 -7.89
C LYS A 180 21.58 -4.40 -7.25
N GLU A 181 21.43 -3.37 -8.07
CA GLU A 181 21.33 -1.98 -7.61
C GLU A 181 20.10 -1.78 -6.71
N SER A 182 18.99 -2.45 -7.03
CA SER A 182 17.76 -2.38 -6.23
C SER A 182 17.92 -2.98 -4.84
N VAL A 183 18.63 -4.11 -4.72
CA VAL A 183 18.89 -4.73 -3.42
C VAL A 183 19.78 -3.82 -2.55
N ILE A 184 20.82 -3.22 -3.14
CA ILE A 184 21.70 -2.27 -2.45
C ILE A 184 20.89 -1.05 -1.99
N PHE A 185 20.04 -0.52 -2.87
CA PHE A 185 19.18 0.62 -2.57
C PHE A 185 18.22 0.33 -1.42
N CYS A 186 17.55 -0.83 -1.42
CA CYS A 186 16.64 -1.22 -0.34
C CYS A 186 17.36 -1.34 1.01
N ASP A 187 18.57 -1.90 1.05
CA ASP A 187 19.37 -2.00 2.28
C ASP A 187 19.79 -0.61 2.81
N GLN A 188 20.23 0.27 1.91
CA GLN A 188 20.58 1.66 2.28
C GLN A 188 19.37 2.44 2.81
N ILE A 189 18.22 2.30 2.16
CA ILE A 189 16.96 2.92 2.60
C ILE A 189 16.52 2.38 3.95
N MET A 190 16.65 1.07 4.20
CA MET A 190 16.37 0.48 5.50
C MET A 190 17.24 1.14 6.59
N GLY A 191 18.56 1.22 6.35
CA GLY A 191 19.50 1.83 7.28
C GLY A 191 19.21 3.31 7.55
N ALA A 192 18.87 4.07 6.51
CA ALA A 192 18.47 5.47 6.61
C ALA A 192 17.15 5.62 7.39
N GLY A 193 16.14 4.82 7.06
CA GLY A 193 14.83 4.81 7.70
C GLY A 193 14.94 4.58 9.21
N PHE A 194 15.65 3.53 9.64
CA PHE A 194 15.84 3.27 11.08
C PHE A 194 16.58 4.39 11.80
N ARG A 195 17.64 4.93 11.19
CA ARG A 195 18.45 6.00 11.81
C ARG A 195 17.63 7.27 12.00
N GLU A 196 16.87 7.67 11.00
CA GLU A 196 16.08 8.88 11.06
C GLU A 196 14.82 8.69 11.92
N ALA A 197 14.20 7.50 11.94
CA ALA A 197 13.13 7.17 12.89
C ALA A 197 13.60 7.26 14.35
N PHE A 198 14.79 6.74 14.65
CA PHE A 198 15.37 6.85 15.99
C PHE A 198 15.63 8.30 16.39
N LYS A 199 16.20 9.12 15.49
CA LYS A 199 16.46 10.55 15.76
C LYS A 199 15.19 11.38 15.89
N ALA A 200 14.14 11.04 15.14
CA ALA A 200 12.87 11.74 15.17
C ALA A 200 12.19 11.67 16.54
N GLY A 201 12.49 10.64 17.35
CA GLY A 201 11.98 10.55 18.72
C GLY A 201 10.46 10.51 18.80
N ILE A 202 9.79 9.96 17.77
CA ILE A 202 8.34 9.94 17.67
C ILE A 202 7.77 9.09 18.81
N SER A 203 6.87 9.70 19.58
CA SER A 203 6.23 9.08 20.74
C SER A 203 4.71 9.08 20.59
N PHE A 204 4.04 8.26 21.39
CA PHE A 204 2.59 8.19 21.46
C PHE A 204 2.15 8.50 22.90
N GLY A 205 1.58 9.70 23.08
CA GLY A 205 1.04 10.17 24.35
C GLY A 205 -0.49 10.24 24.37
N LYS A 206 -1.05 10.38 25.58
CA LYS A 206 -2.50 10.60 25.75
C LYS A 206 -2.98 11.89 25.09
N ASP A 207 -2.15 12.92 25.10
CA ASP A 207 -2.49 14.24 24.57
C ASP A 207 -2.42 14.29 23.04
N ASP A 208 -1.68 13.37 22.41
CA ASP A 208 -1.64 13.26 20.95
C ASP A 208 -2.97 12.75 20.37
N MET A 209 -3.79 12.06 21.17
CA MET A 209 -5.14 11.67 20.76
C MET A 209 -6.07 12.88 20.86
N VAL A 210 -6.40 13.54 19.76
CA VAL A 210 -7.26 14.73 19.79
C VAL A 210 -8.73 14.34 19.63
N VAL A 211 -9.59 14.86 20.52
CA VAL A 211 -11.05 14.74 20.41
C VAL A 211 -11.57 16.05 19.81
N PRO A 212 -12.31 16.04 18.70
CA PRO A 212 -12.78 17.28 18.07
C PRO A 212 -13.86 17.93 18.94
N GLU A 213 -13.76 19.25 19.13
CA GLU A 213 -14.73 20.02 19.92
C GLU A 213 -16.15 19.93 19.35
N ALA A 214 -16.26 19.82 18.02
CA ALA A 214 -17.53 19.66 17.32
C ALA A 214 -18.26 18.34 17.64
N LYS A 215 -17.60 17.35 18.24
CA LYS A 215 -18.16 16.01 18.50
C LYS A 215 -19.51 16.08 19.21
N TRP A 216 -19.57 16.75 20.36
CA TRP A 216 -20.78 16.75 21.19
C TRP A 216 -21.97 17.44 20.51
N LYS A 217 -21.70 18.47 19.71
CA LYS A 217 -22.73 19.13 18.90
C LYS A 217 -23.32 18.16 17.86
N LEU A 218 -22.47 17.43 17.14
CA LEU A 218 -22.90 16.44 16.14
C LEU A 218 -23.70 15.29 16.77
N VAL A 219 -23.27 14.83 17.93
CA VAL A 219 -23.93 13.75 18.68
C VAL A 219 -25.31 14.20 19.16
N GLU A 220 -25.44 15.40 19.71
CA GLU A 220 -26.73 15.89 20.21
C GLU A 220 -27.71 16.19 19.07
N GLU A 221 -27.23 16.77 17.96
CA GLU A 221 -28.02 16.90 16.71
C GLU A 221 -28.60 15.55 16.26
N THR A 222 -27.82 14.48 16.36
CA THR A 222 -28.25 13.13 15.96
C THR A 222 -29.20 12.51 16.97
N ARG A 223 -28.99 12.75 18.27
CA ARG A 223 -29.93 12.29 19.32
C ARG A 223 -31.30 12.91 19.16
N ASP A 224 -31.38 14.19 18.81
CA ASP A 224 -32.66 14.86 18.58
C ASP A 224 -33.37 14.30 17.34
N GLN A 225 -32.64 14.03 16.25
CA GLN A 225 -33.20 13.33 15.08
C GLN A 225 -33.74 11.94 15.43
N VAL A 226 -33.04 11.19 16.28
CA VAL A 226 -33.51 9.85 16.71
C VAL A 226 -34.77 9.96 17.57
N LYS A 227 -34.90 10.96 18.44
CA LYS A 227 -36.13 11.23 19.20
C LYS A 227 -37.29 11.55 18.25
N ASP A 228 -37.06 12.33 17.20
CA ASP A 228 -38.08 12.63 16.20
C ASP A 228 -38.54 11.37 15.44
N PHE A 229 -37.62 10.45 15.11
CA PHE A 229 -37.98 9.17 14.49
C PHE A 229 -38.77 8.28 15.46
N GLU A 230 -38.43 8.29 16.74
CA GLU A 230 -39.17 7.55 17.75
C GLU A 230 -40.59 8.12 17.94
N GLN A 231 -40.73 9.44 17.92
CA GLN A 231 -42.04 10.09 17.95
C GLN A 231 -42.87 9.76 16.69
N GLN A 232 -42.29 9.83 15.49
CA GLN A 232 -42.98 9.42 14.26
C GLN A 232 -43.46 7.96 14.28
N TYR A 233 -42.69 7.08 14.91
CA TYR A 233 -43.09 5.69 15.11
C TYR A 233 -44.26 5.57 16.09
N MET A 234 -44.24 6.30 17.21
CA MET A 234 -45.34 6.35 18.18
C MET A 234 -46.62 6.93 17.58
N ASP A 235 -46.48 7.92 16.69
CA ASP A 235 -47.59 8.55 15.95
C ASP A 235 -48.11 7.68 14.79
N GLY A 236 -47.47 6.53 14.52
CA GLY A 236 -47.87 5.59 13.47
C GLY A 236 -47.52 6.01 12.04
N LEU A 237 -46.63 6.99 11.87
CA LEU A 237 -46.21 7.52 10.56
C LEU A 237 -45.17 6.64 9.85
N ILE A 238 -44.39 5.86 10.61
CA ILE A 238 -43.35 4.96 10.09
C ILE A 238 -43.44 3.58 10.72
N THR A 239 -42.95 2.57 10.01
CA THR A 239 -42.86 1.20 10.52
C THR A 239 -41.62 0.99 11.40
N GLN A 240 -41.59 -0.08 12.21
CA GLN A 240 -40.44 -0.41 13.06
C GLN A 240 -39.16 -0.69 12.25
N GLY A 241 -39.27 -1.31 11.07
CA GLY A 241 -38.13 -1.56 10.18
C GLY A 241 -37.56 -0.27 9.58
N GLU A 242 -38.43 0.65 9.16
CA GLU A 242 -38.01 1.97 8.68
C GLU A 242 -37.37 2.80 9.78
N LYS A 243 -37.91 2.75 11.01
CA LYS A 243 -37.30 3.39 12.18
C LYS A 243 -35.88 2.87 12.40
N TYR A 244 -35.70 1.55 12.43
CA TYR A 244 -34.38 0.93 12.61
C TYR A 244 -33.38 1.41 11.55
N ASN A 245 -33.76 1.34 10.26
CA ASN A 245 -32.88 1.77 9.17
C ASN A 245 -32.54 3.26 9.24
N LYS A 246 -33.50 4.13 9.57
CA LYS A 246 -33.26 5.57 9.75
C LYS A 246 -32.33 5.87 10.92
N VAL A 247 -32.49 5.16 12.05
CA VAL A 247 -31.62 5.33 13.22
C VAL A 247 -30.18 4.89 12.92
N VAL A 248 -30.01 3.74 12.27
CA VAL A 248 -28.70 3.22 11.85
C VAL A 248 -28.01 4.18 10.88
N ASP A 249 -28.73 4.67 9.87
CA ASP A 249 -28.20 5.63 8.90
C ASP A 249 -27.80 6.97 9.55
N ALA A 250 -28.64 7.52 10.43
CA ALA A 250 -28.35 8.75 11.14
C ALA A 250 -27.08 8.63 11.99
N TRP A 251 -26.92 7.53 12.73
CA TRP A 251 -25.71 7.28 13.52
C TRP A 251 -24.48 7.01 12.65
N SER A 252 -24.62 6.33 11.51
CA SER A 252 -23.51 6.15 10.57
C SER A 252 -23.01 7.48 10.03
N LYS A 253 -23.93 8.35 9.58
CA LYS A 253 -23.60 9.71 9.09
C LYS A 253 -22.94 10.56 10.17
N CYS A 254 -23.46 10.51 11.41
CA CYS A 254 -22.86 11.21 12.55
C CYS A 254 -21.41 10.74 12.79
N ASN A 255 -21.20 9.42 12.79
CA ASN A 255 -19.91 8.80 12.98
C ASN A 255 -18.88 9.25 11.92
N ASP A 256 -19.30 9.40 10.67
CA ASP A 256 -18.43 9.87 9.59
C ASP A 256 -18.15 11.38 9.68
N ARG A 257 -19.15 12.20 10.04
CA ARG A 257 -18.96 13.64 10.33
C ARG A 257 -17.97 13.86 11.48
N VAL A 258 -18.09 13.10 12.57
CA VAL A 258 -17.14 13.15 13.70
C VAL A 258 -15.74 12.73 13.27
N THR A 259 -15.63 11.72 12.41
CA THR A 259 -14.33 11.26 11.89
C THR A 259 -13.67 12.34 11.04
N ALA A 260 -14.43 12.99 10.15
CA ALA A 260 -13.93 14.07 9.31
C ALA A 260 -13.44 15.25 10.17
N ALA A 261 -14.23 15.69 11.16
CA ALA A 261 -13.85 16.76 12.07
C ALA A 261 -12.58 16.42 12.89
N MET A 262 -12.45 15.17 13.34
CA MET A 262 -11.25 14.69 14.03
C MET A 262 -10.01 14.74 13.12
N MET A 263 -10.16 14.27 11.87
CA MET A 263 -9.06 14.26 10.89
C MET A 263 -8.62 15.67 10.51
N GLU A 264 -9.55 16.61 10.35
CA GLU A 264 -9.25 18.02 10.12
C GLU A 264 -8.47 18.62 11.29
N THR A 265 -8.92 18.36 12.52
CA THR A 265 -8.26 18.89 13.73
C THR A 265 -6.85 18.33 13.91
N ILE A 266 -6.65 17.01 13.73
CA ILE A 266 -5.36 16.36 13.97
C ILE A 266 -4.33 16.64 12.86
N SER A 267 -4.78 16.96 11.64
CA SER A 267 -3.91 17.28 10.51
C SER A 267 -3.58 18.76 10.39
N ALA A 268 -4.21 19.63 11.19
CA ALA A 268 -3.99 21.06 11.16
C ALA A 268 -2.53 21.43 11.47
N VAL A 269 -1.95 22.27 10.61
CA VAL A 269 -0.59 22.80 10.80
C VAL A 269 -0.64 23.90 11.84
N HIS A 270 -0.13 23.60 13.03
CA HIS A 270 0.03 24.59 14.09
C HIS A 270 1.28 25.40 13.82
N LYS A 271 1.20 26.73 13.95
CA LYS A 271 2.37 27.62 13.86
C LYS A 271 2.80 28.05 15.26
N ASP A 272 4.10 28.14 15.48
CA ASP A 272 4.63 28.69 16.73
C ASP A 272 4.55 30.22 16.78
N ALA A 273 4.94 30.80 17.92
CA ALA A 273 4.94 32.24 18.13
C ALA A 273 5.87 33.01 17.16
N GLN A 274 6.77 32.31 16.47
CA GLN A 274 7.67 32.85 15.45
C GLN A 274 7.18 32.57 14.02
N GLY A 275 5.95 32.06 13.85
CA GLY A 275 5.33 31.77 12.56
C GLY A 275 5.83 30.49 11.88
N ARG A 276 6.67 29.69 12.54
CA ARG A 276 7.23 28.44 12.00
C ARG A 276 6.22 27.32 12.14
N SER A 277 6.11 26.48 11.12
CA SER A 277 5.21 25.32 11.17
C SER A 277 5.74 24.31 12.20
N MET A 278 4.95 24.00 13.23
CA MET A 278 5.26 23.00 14.25
C MET A 278 5.30 21.60 13.64
N GLU A 279 5.85 20.65 14.40
CA GLU A 279 5.81 19.25 14.00
C GLU A 279 4.36 18.74 13.96
N PRO A 280 4.00 17.97 12.92
CA PRO A 280 2.70 17.32 12.90
C PRO A 280 2.55 16.37 14.09
N ASN A 281 1.30 16.12 14.48
CA ASN A 281 0.99 15.17 15.54
C ASN A 281 1.52 13.76 15.22
N SER A 282 2.15 13.10 16.19
CA SER A 282 2.76 11.77 16.04
C SER A 282 1.78 10.70 15.56
N VAL A 283 0.56 10.68 16.12
CA VAL A 283 -0.49 9.69 15.75
C VAL A 283 -0.92 9.89 14.31
N TYR A 284 -1.07 11.16 13.91
CA TYR A 284 -1.36 11.50 12.53
C TYR A 284 -0.22 11.06 11.61
N MET A 285 1.03 11.30 11.97
CA MET A 285 2.19 10.87 11.16
C MET A 285 2.23 9.35 10.98
N MET A 286 1.99 8.57 12.04
CA MET A 286 1.99 7.09 11.97
C MET A 286 0.94 6.58 10.97
N ALA A 287 -0.28 7.11 11.04
CA ALA A 287 -1.37 6.69 10.17
C ALA A 287 -1.22 7.23 8.74
N HIS A 288 -0.84 8.50 8.59
CA HIS A 288 -0.71 9.15 7.28
C HIS A 288 0.47 8.62 6.47
N SER A 289 1.58 8.28 7.14
CA SER A 289 2.73 7.61 6.50
C SER A 289 2.40 6.18 6.03
N GLY A 290 1.36 5.56 6.58
CA GLY A 290 1.03 4.15 6.36
C GLY A 290 2.00 3.19 7.06
N ALA A 291 2.81 3.69 7.99
CA ALA A 291 3.71 2.87 8.81
C ALA A 291 2.92 1.97 9.76
N ARG A 292 1.99 2.55 10.52
CA ARG A 292 1.11 1.85 11.45
C ARG A 292 -0.13 2.70 11.75
N GLY A 293 -1.28 2.07 11.84
CA GLY A 293 -2.53 2.79 12.10
C GLY A 293 -3.36 2.99 10.83
N SER A 294 -4.67 2.99 10.99
CA SER A 294 -5.63 3.39 9.96
C SER A 294 -6.53 4.52 10.46
N VAL A 295 -7.19 5.23 9.54
CA VAL A 295 -8.19 6.25 9.89
C VAL A 295 -9.29 5.66 10.78
N THR A 296 -9.67 4.41 10.54
CA THR A 296 -10.65 3.69 11.37
C THR A 296 -10.14 3.46 12.80
N GLN A 297 -8.86 3.18 13.00
CA GLN A 297 -8.28 3.04 14.33
C GLN A 297 -8.17 4.40 15.05
N MET A 298 -7.76 5.45 14.34
CA MET A 298 -7.75 6.82 14.88
C MET A 298 -9.14 7.28 15.34
N LYS A 299 -10.16 6.97 14.54
CA LYS A 299 -11.58 7.23 14.86
C LYS A 299 -12.01 6.60 16.19
N GLN A 300 -11.55 5.38 16.50
CA GLN A 300 -11.85 4.74 17.77
C GLN A 300 -11.10 5.36 18.96
N LEU A 301 -9.93 5.96 18.73
CA LEU A 301 -9.12 6.60 19.76
C LEU A 301 -9.68 7.97 20.17
N GLY A 302 -9.95 8.85 19.20
CA GLY A 302 -10.32 10.26 19.44
C GLY A 302 -11.72 10.67 18.95
N GLY A 303 -12.35 9.89 18.08
CA GLY A 303 -13.68 10.18 17.54
C GLY A 303 -14.79 9.56 18.39
N MET A 304 -15.50 8.60 17.82
CA MET A 304 -16.46 7.74 18.49
C MET A 304 -16.32 6.32 17.93
N ARG A 305 -16.62 5.30 18.74
CA ARG A 305 -16.50 3.91 18.29
C ARG A 305 -17.62 3.52 17.32
N GLY A 306 -18.81 4.11 17.48
CA GLY A 306 -19.93 3.97 16.55
C GLY A 306 -20.75 2.70 16.77
N LEU A 307 -21.35 2.21 15.68
CA LEU A 307 -22.26 1.08 15.68
C LEU A 307 -21.51 -0.27 15.72
N MET A 308 -22.11 -1.24 16.40
CA MET A 308 -21.54 -2.58 16.59
C MET A 308 -22.43 -3.65 15.98
N SER A 309 -21.83 -4.70 15.42
CA SER A 309 -22.55 -5.88 14.93
C SER A 309 -22.79 -6.90 16.03
N LYS A 310 -24.00 -7.44 16.12
CA LYS A 310 -24.31 -8.66 16.88
C LYS A 310 -23.66 -9.88 16.21
N PRO A 311 -23.53 -11.02 16.93
CA PRO A 311 -23.06 -12.27 16.33
C PRO A 311 -23.94 -12.80 15.19
N SER A 312 -25.20 -12.37 15.11
CA SER A 312 -26.12 -12.66 14.01
C SER A 312 -25.84 -11.86 12.73
N GLY A 313 -25.01 -10.82 12.78
CA GLY A 313 -24.74 -9.89 11.68
C GLY A 313 -25.56 -8.60 11.76
N GLU A 314 -26.66 -8.57 12.52
CA GLU A 314 -27.47 -7.36 12.72
C GLU A 314 -26.69 -6.26 13.44
N ILE A 315 -26.96 -5.00 13.10
CA ILE A 315 -26.37 -3.85 13.77
C ILE A 315 -27.17 -3.52 15.04
N ILE A 316 -26.47 -3.26 16.15
CA ILE A 316 -27.07 -2.77 17.40
C ILE A 316 -27.43 -1.29 17.21
N GLU A 317 -28.70 -0.96 17.41
CA GLU A 317 -29.23 0.41 17.24
C GLU A 317 -28.65 1.43 18.23
N THR A 318 -28.22 0.98 19.41
CA THR A 318 -27.53 1.80 20.41
C THR A 318 -26.03 1.92 20.07
N PRO A 319 -25.54 3.08 19.62
CA PRO A 319 -24.13 3.26 19.30
C PRO A 319 -23.27 3.41 20.56
N ILE A 320 -21.97 3.22 20.41
CA ILE A 320 -20.96 3.60 21.40
C ILE A 320 -20.45 5.01 21.03
N ILE A 321 -20.86 6.00 21.82
CA ILE A 321 -20.55 7.43 21.60
C ILE A 321 -19.15 7.75 22.14
N SER A 322 -18.77 7.07 23.22
CA SER A 322 -17.48 7.23 23.85
C SER A 322 -16.33 6.72 22.97
N ASN A 323 -15.13 7.26 23.18
CA ASN A 323 -13.89 6.78 22.55
C ASN A 323 -12.90 6.24 23.61
N PHE A 324 -11.78 5.67 23.17
CA PHE A 324 -10.79 5.11 24.11
C PHE A 324 -10.10 6.18 24.98
N LYS A 325 -9.99 7.44 24.52
CA LYS A 325 -9.42 8.52 25.33
C LYS A 325 -10.36 8.92 26.49
N GLU A 326 -11.66 8.96 26.23
CA GLU A 326 -12.70 9.28 27.21
C GLU A 326 -13.01 8.10 28.15
N GLY A 327 -12.81 6.86 27.67
CA GLY A 327 -13.17 5.63 28.37
C GLY A 327 -14.55 5.13 27.98
N LEU A 328 -14.79 3.83 28.19
CA LEU A 328 -16.07 3.19 27.88
C LEU A 328 -16.84 2.89 29.16
N THR A 329 -18.16 3.08 29.14
CA THR A 329 -19.02 2.58 30.22
C THR A 329 -19.09 1.05 30.20
N VAL A 330 -19.53 0.44 31.30
CA VAL A 330 -19.66 -1.03 31.41
C VAL A 330 -20.55 -1.60 30.30
N LEU A 331 -21.67 -0.92 29.99
CA LEU A 331 -22.60 -1.36 28.95
C LEU A 331 -21.99 -1.23 27.55
N GLU A 332 -21.33 -0.11 27.23
CA GLU A 332 -20.64 0.08 25.95
C GLU A 332 -19.52 -0.95 25.76
N TYR A 333 -18.73 -1.20 26.80
CA TYR A 333 -17.70 -2.22 26.78
C TYR A 333 -18.31 -3.60 26.54
N PHE A 334 -19.34 -3.99 27.29
CA PHE A 334 -20.03 -5.26 27.13
C PHE A 334 -20.59 -5.45 25.72
N ASN A 335 -21.24 -4.43 25.16
CA ASN A 335 -21.75 -4.47 23.78
C ASN A 335 -20.62 -4.67 22.76
N SER A 336 -19.45 -4.05 22.96
CA SER A 336 -18.29 -4.22 22.08
C SER A 336 -17.70 -5.64 22.11
N THR A 337 -17.87 -6.39 23.21
CA THR A 337 -17.31 -7.74 23.33
C THR A 337 -17.93 -8.76 22.38
N HIS A 338 -19.19 -8.58 21.99
CA HIS A 338 -19.89 -9.50 21.10
C HIS A 338 -19.22 -9.56 19.72
N GLY A 339 -18.97 -8.40 19.13
CA GLY A 339 -18.30 -8.28 17.84
C GLY A 339 -16.83 -8.70 17.90
N ALA A 340 -16.11 -8.31 18.95
CA ALA A 340 -14.71 -8.72 19.14
C ALA A 340 -14.57 -10.25 19.28
N ARG A 341 -15.42 -10.89 20.09
CA ARG A 341 -15.39 -12.35 20.27
C ARG A 341 -15.76 -13.09 18.98
N LYS A 342 -16.75 -12.61 18.23
CA LYS A 342 -17.10 -13.20 16.93
C LYS A 342 -15.93 -13.09 15.95
N GLY A 343 -15.28 -11.93 15.87
CA GLY A 343 -14.11 -11.73 15.01
C GLY A 343 -12.95 -12.67 15.35
N LEU A 344 -12.61 -12.81 16.63
CA LEU A 344 -11.56 -13.72 17.09
C LEU A 344 -11.90 -15.19 16.81
N SER A 345 -13.14 -15.61 17.09
CA SER A 345 -13.61 -16.97 16.80
C SER A 345 -13.59 -17.28 15.30
N ASP A 346 -14.06 -16.36 14.46
CA ASP A 346 -14.08 -16.54 13.01
C ASP A 346 -12.67 -16.60 12.44
N THR A 347 -11.73 -15.81 12.97
CA THR A 347 -10.33 -15.88 12.58
C THR A 347 -9.75 -17.27 12.87
N ALA A 348 -9.99 -17.79 14.09
CA ALA A 348 -9.49 -19.10 14.48
C ALA A 348 -10.09 -20.24 13.63
N LEU A 349 -11.40 -20.18 13.33
CA LEU A 349 -12.09 -21.24 12.59
C LEU A 349 -11.85 -21.18 11.07
N LYS A 350 -11.88 -19.99 10.47
CA LYS A 350 -11.84 -19.85 9.00
C LYS A 350 -10.44 -19.95 8.42
N THR A 351 -9.39 -19.76 9.22
CA THR A 351 -8.00 -19.94 8.77
C THR A 351 -7.76 -21.36 8.21
N ALA A 352 -8.36 -22.38 8.82
CA ALA A 352 -8.29 -23.76 8.34
C ALA A 352 -8.91 -23.94 6.93
N ASN A 353 -9.99 -23.21 6.63
CA ASN A 353 -10.68 -23.31 5.35
C ASN A 353 -9.86 -22.71 4.20
N SER A 354 -9.17 -21.59 4.42
CA SER A 354 -8.31 -20.98 3.39
C SER A 354 -7.08 -21.84 3.09
N GLY A 355 -6.49 -22.46 4.11
CA GLY A 355 -5.42 -23.46 3.91
C GLY A 355 -5.90 -24.69 3.12
N TYR A 356 -7.11 -25.19 3.43
CA TYR A 356 -7.72 -26.28 2.69
C TYR A 356 -8.00 -25.93 1.22
N LEU A 357 -8.48 -24.72 0.94
CA LEU A 357 -8.66 -24.23 -0.43
C LEU A 357 -7.34 -24.24 -1.20
N THR A 358 -6.27 -23.71 -0.59
CA THR A 358 -4.94 -23.69 -1.20
C THR A 358 -4.47 -25.09 -1.55
N ARG A 359 -4.64 -26.06 -0.65
CA ARG A 359 -4.32 -27.47 -0.92
C ARG A 359 -5.10 -28.00 -2.15
N ARG A 360 -6.41 -27.77 -2.22
CA ARG A 360 -7.22 -28.21 -3.37
C ARG A 360 -6.80 -27.55 -4.67
N LEU A 361 -6.40 -26.28 -4.64
CA LEU A 361 -5.89 -25.59 -5.82
C LEU A 361 -4.57 -26.21 -6.29
N VAL A 362 -3.67 -26.53 -5.35
CA VAL A 362 -2.41 -27.23 -5.63
C VAL A 362 -2.68 -28.61 -6.24
N ASP A 363 -3.58 -29.40 -5.65
CA ASP A 363 -3.92 -30.75 -6.12
C ASP A 363 -4.39 -30.76 -7.59
N VAL A 364 -5.13 -29.72 -8.01
CA VAL A 364 -5.65 -29.60 -9.39
C VAL A 364 -4.61 -29.00 -10.34
N ALA A 365 -3.76 -28.09 -9.86
CA ALA A 365 -2.86 -27.32 -10.72
C ALA A 365 -1.43 -27.88 -10.79
N GLN A 366 -1.06 -28.87 -9.98
CA GLN A 366 0.34 -29.35 -9.87
C GLN A 366 0.98 -29.79 -11.19
N ASP A 367 0.18 -30.32 -12.13
CA ASP A 367 0.69 -30.82 -13.42
C ASP A 367 0.86 -29.71 -14.48
N CYS A 368 0.46 -28.47 -14.17
CA CYS A 368 0.65 -27.31 -15.04
C CYS A 368 2.09 -26.79 -14.96
N ILE A 369 2.95 -27.31 -15.84
CA ILE A 369 4.37 -26.96 -15.97
C ILE A 369 4.64 -26.37 -17.36
N ILE A 370 5.59 -25.45 -17.48
CA ILE A 370 6.04 -24.95 -18.78
C ILE A 370 6.88 -26.01 -19.49
N ARG A 371 6.41 -26.53 -20.62
CA ARG A 371 7.09 -27.63 -21.35
C ARG A 371 7.80 -27.19 -22.62
N ILE A 372 7.19 -26.27 -23.36
CA ILE A 372 7.67 -25.83 -24.68
C ILE A 372 7.66 -24.30 -24.78
N PRO A 373 8.49 -23.69 -25.64
CA PRO A 373 8.50 -22.23 -25.80
C PRO A 373 7.21 -21.72 -26.44
N ASP A 374 6.71 -22.39 -27.47
CA ASP A 374 5.50 -21.98 -28.21
C ASP A 374 4.73 -23.20 -28.72
N CYS A 375 3.41 -23.23 -28.53
CA CYS A 375 2.51 -24.24 -29.09
C CYS A 375 1.99 -23.90 -30.50
N GLY A 376 2.25 -22.71 -31.03
CA GLY A 376 1.84 -22.27 -32.36
C GLY A 376 0.35 -22.01 -32.54
N THR A 377 -0.41 -21.84 -31.45
CA THR A 377 -1.86 -21.63 -31.54
C THR A 377 -2.22 -20.23 -32.00
N ASP A 378 -3.19 -20.12 -32.91
CA ASP A 378 -3.82 -18.86 -33.31
C ASP A 378 -4.98 -18.45 -32.39
N ARG A 379 -5.32 -19.30 -31.40
CA ARG A 379 -6.40 -19.03 -30.45
C ARG A 379 -5.94 -18.05 -29.38
N ALA A 380 -6.71 -16.98 -29.21
CA ALA A 380 -6.40 -15.90 -28.29
C ALA A 380 -7.65 -15.44 -27.53
N ILE A 381 -7.43 -14.77 -26.41
CA ILE A 381 -8.49 -14.07 -25.66
C ILE A 381 -8.41 -12.58 -25.94
N THR A 382 -9.55 -11.89 -25.92
CA THR A 382 -9.60 -10.43 -26.07
C THR A 382 -9.52 -9.79 -24.68
N ALA A 383 -8.50 -8.98 -24.45
CA ALA A 383 -8.35 -8.17 -23.25
C ALA A 383 -8.97 -6.77 -23.47
N THR A 384 -9.70 -6.30 -22.46
CA THR A 384 -10.29 -4.95 -22.38
C THR A 384 -10.03 -4.38 -20.99
N ALA A 385 -10.14 -3.07 -20.80
CA ALA A 385 -10.16 -2.51 -19.45
C ALA A 385 -11.30 -3.15 -18.62
N ALA A 386 -11.04 -3.41 -17.33
CA ALA A 386 -12.05 -3.92 -16.42
C ALA A 386 -12.81 -2.74 -15.83
N VAL A 387 -14.10 -2.64 -16.14
CA VAL A 387 -14.98 -1.56 -15.65
C VAL A 387 -16.00 -2.17 -14.71
N ASN A 388 -16.14 -1.61 -13.52
CA ASN A 388 -17.17 -1.99 -12.56
C ASN A 388 -17.91 -0.72 -12.11
N ASP A 389 -19.23 -0.70 -12.22
CA ASP A 389 -20.07 0.44 -11.83
C ASP A 389 -19.65 1.81 -12.41
N GLY A 390 -19.08 1.81 -13.62
CA GLY A 390 -18.61 3.02 -14.32
C GLY A 390 -17.22 3.49 -13.92
N GLU A 391 -16.58 2.87 -12.92
CA GLU A 391 -15.17 3.11 -12.59
C GLU A 391 -14.27 2.07 -13.25
N VAL A 392 -13.13 2.52 -13.78
CA VAL A 392 -12.11 1.64 -14.34
C VAL A 392 -11.33 1.03 -13.17
N VAL A 393 -11.56 -0.26 -12.92
CA VAL A 393 -10.90 -1.01 -11.83
C VAL A 393 -9.46 -1.38 -12.21
N SER A 394 -9.23 -1.71 -13.48
CA SER A 394 -7.89 -1.97 -14.01
C SER A 394 -7.81 -1.57 -15.48
N SER A 395 -6.74 -0.84 -15.82
CA SER A 395 -6.52 -0.35 -17.17
C SER A 395 -6.18 -1.48 -18.13
N LEU A 396 -6.25 -1.23 -19.44
CA LEU A 396 -5.83 -2.23 -20.42
C LEU A 396 -4.34 -2.57 -20.25
N ALA A 397 -3.49 -1.56 -20.02
CA ALA A 397 -2.05 -1.70 -19.87
C ALA A 397 -1.67 -2.63 -18.72
N GLU A 398 -2.30 -2.48 -17.55
CA GLU A 398 -2.08 -3.38 -16.40
C GLU A 398 -2.46 -4.83 -16.71
N ARG A 399 -3.56 -5.06 -17.44
CA ARG A 399 -4.04 -6.41 -17.76
C ARG A 399 -3.17 -7.14 -18.78
N VAL A 400 -2.53 -6.39 -19.68
CA VAL A 400 -1.74 -6.96 -20.79
C VAL A 400 -0.24 -6.98 -20.50
N LEU A 401 0.22 -6.25 -19.49
CA LEU A 401 1.61 -6.27 -19.05
C LEU A 401 2.10 -7.70 -18.77
N GLY A 402 3.23 -8.07 -19.36
CA GLY A 402 3.81 -9.41 -19.22
C GLY A 402 3.08 -10.51 -20.01
N ARG A 403 2.08 -10.17 -20.82
CA ARG A 403 1.44 -11.11 -21.77
C ARG A 403 2.07 -11.00 -23.15
N VAL A 404 1.81 -12.01 -23.97
CA VAL A 404 2.26 -12.05 -25.37
C VAL A 404 1.10 -11.62 -26.27
N ALA A 405 1.36 -10.67 -27.17
CA ALA A 405 0.39 -10.23 -28.15
C ALA A 405 0.09 -11.36 -29.15
N ALA A 406 -1.20 -11.60 -29.44
CA ALA A 406 -1.59 -12.59 -30.44
C ALA A 406 -1.56 -12.00 -31.87
N ASP A 407 -1.82 -10.69 -31.99
CA ASP A 407 -1.82 -9.94 -33.26
C ASP A 407 -0.91 -8.71 -33.20
N ASP A 408 -0.66 -8.15 -34.38
CA ASP A 408 -0.14 -6.80 -34.52
C ASP A 408 -1.15 -5.78 -33.96
N VAL A 409 -0.73 -5.04 -32.94
CA VAL A 409 -1.52 -3.96 -32.32
C VAL A 409 -1.17 -2.66 -33.03
N LEU A 410 -2.12 -2.10 -33.77
CA LEU A 410 -1.98 -0.82 -34.47
C LEU A 410 -2.44 0.34 -33.61
N ARG A 411 -1.80 1.51 -33.77
CA ARG A 411 -2.29 2.76 -33.17
C ARG A 411 -3.62 3.15 -33.85
N PRO A 412 -4.68 3.45 -33.07
CA PRO A 412 -5.96 3.87 -33.63
C PRO A 412 -5.82 5.06 -34.60
N GLY A 413 -6.33 4.89 -35.82
CA GLY A 413 -6.30 5.92 -36.86
C GLY A 413 -5.00 6.00 -37.68
N THR A 414 -4.03 5.11 -37.46
CA THR A 414 -2.77 5.05 -38.24
C THR A 414 -2.38 3.59 -38.52
N ASP A 415 -1.49 3.37 -39.49
CA ASP A 415 -0.88 2.05 -39.77
C ASP A 415 0.41 1.81 -38.95
N GLU A 416 0.66 2.60 -37.90
CA GLU A 416 1.81 2.41 -37.01
C GLU A 416 1.58 1.19 -36.10
N VAL A 417 2.47 0.19 -36.19
CA VAL A 417 2.45 -1.00 -35.32
C VAL A 417 3.12 -0.67 -33.98
N LEU A 418 2.34 -0.74 -32.90
CA LEU A 418 2.80 -0.52 -31.53
C LEU A 418 3.48 -1.77 -30.94
N VAL A 419 2.87 -2.95 -31.17
CA VAL A 419 3.36 -4.25 -30.70
C VAL A 419 3.11 -5.28 -31.79
N ARG A 420 4.10 -6.11 -32.12
CA ARG A 420 3.94 -7.17 -33.12
C ARG A 420 3.32 -8.43 -32.51
N ALA A 421 2.70 -9.24 -33.36
CA ALA A 421 2.26 -10.59 -33.00
C ALA A 421 3.43 -11.43 -32.46
N GLY A 422 3.17 -12.19 -31.40
CA GLY A 422 4.17 -13.04 -30.73
C GLY A 422 5.14 -12.29 -29.81
N GLU A 423 4.99 -10.97 -29.66
CA GLU A 423 5.90 -10.16 -28.87
C GLU A 423 5.43 -10.02 -27.41
N LEU A 424 6.38 -10.11 -26.47
CA LEU A 424 6.12 -9.90 -25.04
C LEU A 424 5.89 -8.42 -24.76
N ILE A 425 4.82 -8.11 -24.04
CA ILE A 425 4.47 -6.74 -23.67
C ILE A 425 5.25 -6.35 -22.40
N ASP A 426 6.27 -5.54 -22.60
CA ASP A 426 7.03 -4.86 -21.54
C ASP A 426 6.34 -3.57 -21.07
N GLU A 427 6.89 -2.93 -20.05
CA GLU A 427 6.36 -1.70 -19.47
C GLU A 427 6.29 -0.56 -20.50
N ARG A 428 7.33 -0.42 -21.34
CA ARG A 428 7.37 0.63 -22.37
C ARG A 428 6.24 0.46 -23.38
N ARG A 429 5.96 -0.78 -23.78
CA ARG A 429 4.85 -1.10 -24.70
C ARG A 429 3.51 -0.91 -24.03
N ALA A 430 3.37 -1.29 -22.76
CA ALA A 430 2.15 -1.07 -22.00
C ALA A 430 1.82 0.43 -21.92
N ASP A 431 2.82 1.30 -21.66
CA ASP A 431 2.66 2.75 -21.67
C ASP A 431 2.28 3.29 -23.06
N MET A 432 2.88 2.73 -24.14
CA MET A 432 2.51 3.08 -25.51
C MET A 432 1.08 2.67 -25.87
N ILE A 433 0.62 1.51 -25.39
CA ILE A 433 -0.76 1.01 -25.59
C ILE A 433 -1.75 1.94 -24.87
N GLU A 434 -1.42 2.39 -23.66
CA GLU A 434 -2.26 3.31 -22.90
C GLU A 434 -2.30 4.70 -23.56
N GLY A 435 -1.13 5.26 -23.91
CA GLY A 435 -1.02 6.59 -24.53
C GLY A 435 -1.61 6.69 -25.95
N SER A 436 -1.79 5.56 -26.64
CA SER A 436 -2.40 5.49 -27.97
C SER A 436 -3.93 5.31 -27.94
N GLY A 437 -4.52 5.05 -26.78
CA GLY A 437 -5.97 4.89 -26.65
C GLY A 437 -6.52 3.58 -27.23
N VAL A 438 -5.72 2.50 -27.27
CA VAL A 438 -6.19 1.18 -27.67
C VAL A 438 -7.23 0.67 -26.66
N THR A 439 -8.42 0.30 -27.15
CA THR A 439 -9.54 -0.12 -26.28
C THR A 439 -9.57 -1.63 -26.01
N LYS A 440 -9.11 -2.42 -26.97
CA LYS A 440 -9.07 -3.88 -26.89
C LYS A 440 -7.88 -4.44 -27.66
N MET A 441 -7.34 -5.55 -27.20
CA MET A 441 -6.30 -6.28 -27.93
C MET A 441 -6.41 -7.79 -27.69
N ARG A 442 -5.94 -8.60 -28.66
CA ARG A 442 -5.88 -10.05 -28.51
C ARG A 442 -4.54 -10.45 -27.89
N ILE A 443 -4.60 -11.24 -26.82
CA ILE A 443 -3.44 -11.77 -26.12
C ILE A 443 -3.49 -13.30 -26.09
N ARG A 444 -2.32 -13.92 -26.07
CA ARG A 444 -2.21 -15.36 -25.82
C ARG A 444 -2.57 -15.68 -24.37
N SER A 445 -3.07 -16.89 -24.14
CA SER A 445 -3.58 -17.30 -22.83
C SER A 445 -3.32 -18.78 -22.57
N PRO A 446 -3.08 -19.18 -21.31
CA PRO A 446 -3.02 -20.60 -20.94
C PRO A 446 -4.31 -21.35 -21.27
N LEU A 447 -5.48 -20.69 -21.25
CA LEU A 447 -6.78 -21.30 -21.54
C LEU A 447 -6.95 -21.72 -23.01
N THR A 448 -6.22 -21.07 -23.91
CA THR A 448 -6.26 -21.34 -25.36
C THR A 448 -5.02 -22.08 -25.84
N CYS A 449 -4.16 -22.53 -24.92
CA CYS A 449 -2.92 -23.23 -25.26
C CYS A 449 -3.23 -24.63 -25.80
N GLU A 450 -2.56 -25.00 -26.89
CA GLU A 450 -2.70 -26.31 -27.56
C GLU A 450 -1.51 -27.25 -27.26
N SER A 451 -0.81 -27.03 -26.14
CA SER A 451 0.22 -27.95 -25.66
C SER A 451 -0.45 -29.21 -25.13
N GLU A 452 0.05 -30.40 -25.52
CA GLU A 452 -0.51 -31.68 -25.05
C GLU A 452 -0.27 -31.88 -23.56
N ASP A 453 0.94 -31.58 -23.08
CA ASP A 453 1.33 -31.61 -21.68
C ASP A 453 1.70 -30.20 -21.19
N GLY A 454 1.07 -29.76 -20.10
CA GLY A 454 1.35 -28.47 -19.46
C GLY A 454 0.97 -27.26 -20.32
N VAL A 455 1.77 -26.19 -20.25
CA VAL A 455 1.52 -24.91 -20.95
C VAL A 455 2.79 -24.47 -21.68
N CYS A 456 2.65 -23.73 -22.79
CA CYS A 456 3.82 -23.12 -23.44
C CYS A 456 4.19 -21.76 -22.85
N ALA A 457 5.46 -21.38 -22.96
CA ALA A 457 5.96 -20.11 -22.42
C ALA A 457 5.26 -18.90 -23.05
N ALA A 458 4.98 -18.92 -24.35
CA ALA A 458 4.30 -17.82 -25.04
C ALA A 458 2.84 -17.63 -24.61
N CYS A 459 2.11 -18.71 -24.29
CA CYS A 459 0.74 -18.60 -23.78
C CYS A 459 0.68 -18.15 -22.32
N TYR A 460 1.71 -18.44 -21.52
CA TYR A 460 1.81 -17.94 -20.14
C TYR A 460 2.28 -16.49 -20.09
N GLY A 461 3.40 -16.20 -20.76
CA GLY A 461 4.06 -14.90 -20.80
C GLY A 461 5.21 -14.78 -19.80
N ARG A 462 5.21 -13.70 -19.04
CA ARG A 462 6.28 -13.30 -18.10
C ARG A 462 6.16 -14.04 -16.77
N ASP A 463 7.29 -14.48 -16.24
CA ASP A 463 7.45 -14.83 -14.83
C ASP A 463 7.45 -13.54 -14.00
N LEU A 464 6.39 -13.35 -13.21
CA LEU A 464 6.21 -12.14 -12.40
C LEU A 464 7.21 -12.04 -11.24
N ALA A 465 7.80 -13.16 -10.79
CA ALA A 465 8.79 -13.14 -9.71
C ALA A 465 10.17 -12.65 -10.17
N ARG A 466 10.51 -12.89 -11.44
CA ARG A 466 11.83 -12.54 -12.02
C ARG A 466 11.79 -11.41 -13.03
N GLY A 467 10.62 -11.12 -13.57
CA GLY A 467 10.44 -10.06 -14.56
C GLY A 467 10.94 -10.42 -15.96
N THR A 468 11.21 -11.69 -16.27
CA THR A 468 11.59 -12.17 -17.61
C THR A 468 10.54 -13.10 -18.17
N LEU A 469 10.65 -13.51 -19.45
CA LEU A 469 9.81 -14.59 -19.99
C LEU A 469 9.97 -15.85 -19.12
N VAL A 470 8.89 -16.59 -18.92
CA VAL A 470 8.91 -17.80 -18.09
C VAL A 470 9.85 -18.86 -18.66
N ASN A 471 10.62 -19.51 -17.78
CA ASN A 471 11.57 -20.55 -18.17
C ASN A 471 10.88 -21.90 -18.37
N ILE A 472 11.47 -22.75 -19.23
CA ILE A 472 11.03 -24.13 -19.39
C ILE A 472 11.31 -24.90 -18.09
N GLY A 473 10.33 -25.68 -17.63
CA GLY A 473 10.39 -26.44 -16.38
C GLY A 473 9.78 -25.71 -15.18
N GLU A 474 9.37 -24.44 -15.30
CA GLU A 474 8.76 -23.70 -14.20
C GLU A 474 7.36 -24.25 -13.86
N ALA A 475 7.12 -24.52 -12.57
CA ALA A 475 5.88 -25.10 -12.06
C ALA A 475 4.78 -24.04 -11.84
N VAL A 476 4.33 -23.43 -12.94
CA VAL A 476 3.39 -22.29 -12.93
C VAL A 476 2.05 -22.59 -12.25
N GLY A 477 1.60 -23.84 -12.25
CA GLY A 477 0.39 -24.24 -11.55
C GLY A 477 0.48 -24.15 -10.04
N ILE A 478 1.61 -24.55 -9.46
CA ILE A 478 1.87 -24.41 -8.01
C ILE A 478 1.93 -22.94 -7.63
N ILE A 479 2.64 -22.14 -8.44
CA ILE A 479 2.77 -20.69 -8.24
C ILE A 479 1.38 -20.02 -8.28
N ALA A 480 0.54 -20.38 -9.25
CA ALA A 480 -0.81 -19.84 -9.39
C ALA A 480 -1.70 -20.23 -8.20
N ALA A 481 -1.66 -21.49 -7.76
CA ALA A 481 -2.43 -21.97 -6.61
C ALA A 481 -2.05 -21.23 -5.31
N GLN A 482 -0.76 -21.04 -5.06
CA GLN A 482 -0.27 -20.29 -3.90
C GLN A 482 -0.62 -18.80 -3.99
N SER A 483 -0.48 -18.21 -5.17
CA SER A 483 -0.79 -16.79 -5.42
C SER A 483 -2.27 -16.44 -5.23
N ILE A 484 -3.17 -17.44 -5.29
CA ILE A 484 -4.59 -17.28 -4.95
C ILE A 484 -4.85 -17.61 -3.48
N GLY A 485 -4.26 -18.71 -2.98
CA GLY A 485 -4.53 -19.25 -1.66
C GLY A 485 -3.97 -18.41 -0.51
N GLU A 486 -2.76 -17.87 -0.67
CA GLU A 486 -2.08 -17.08 0.36
C GLU A 486 -2.83 -15.76 0.63
N PRO A 487 -3.19 -14.94 -0.37
CA PRO A 487 -3.98 -13.72 -0.13
C PRO A 487 -5.36 -14.04 0.42
N GLY A 488 -5.98 -15.14 -0.02
CA GLY A 488 -7.26 -15.61 0.50
C GLY A 488 -7.21 -15.95 2.00
N THR A 489 -6.08 -16.45 2.48
CA THR A 489 -5.84 -16.70 3.91
C THR A 489 -5.59 -15.40 4.67
N GLN A 490 -4.83 -14.46 4.09
CA GLN A 490 -4.61 -13.15 4.72
C GLN A 490 -5.91 -12.34 4.83
N LEU A 491 -6.75 -12.35 3.80
CA LEU A 491 -8.02 -11.62 3.78
C LEU A 491 -8.99 -12.15 4.85
N THR A 492 -9.07 -13.47 5.03
CA THR A 492 -9.91 -14.04 6.09
C THR A 492 -9.36 -13.71 7.48
N MET A 493 -8.05 -13.64 7.69
CA MET A 493 -7.50 -13.22 8.99
C MET A 493 -7.70 -11.71 9.23
N ARG A 494 -7.34 -10.83 8.29
CA ARG A 494 -7.36 -9.37 8.51
C ARG A 494 -8.75 -8.74 8.59
N THR A 495 -9.72 -9.24 7.83
CA THR A 495 -11.06 -8.63 7.76
C THR A 495 -11.83 -8.74 9.08
N PHE A 496 -11.60 -9.81 9.85
CA PHE A 496 -12.38 -10.08 11.06
C PHE A 496 -11.71 -9.59 12.36
N HIS A 497 -10.45 -9.16 12.31
CA HIS A 497 -9.75 -8.56 13.46
C HIS A 497 -10.14 -7.09 13.76
N ILE A 498 -10.96 -6.45 12.92
CA ILE A 498 -11.35 -5.03 13.09
C ILE A 498 -12.41 -4.83 14.20
N GLY A 499 -12.79 -5.89 14.94
CA GLY A 499 -13.41 -5.77 16.25
C GLY A 499 -14.87 -5.32 16.24
N GLY A 500 -15.66 -5.83 15.28
CA GLY A 500 -17.14 -5.72 15.29
C GLY A 500 -17.71 -4.33 14.98
N VAL A 501 -16.88 -3.36 14.61
CA VAL A 501 -17.34 -2.05 14.16
C VAL A 501 -17.92 -2.18 12.77
N ALA A 502 -19.21 -1.86 12.62
CA ALA A 502 -19.87 -1.84 11.33
C ALA A 502 -19.32 -0.65 10.51
N GLN A 503 -18.76 -0.92 9.33
CA GLN A 503 -18.49 0.10 8.33
C GLN A 503 -19.69 0.15 7.39
N GLY A 504 -20.41 1.27 7.39
CA GLY A 504 -21.52 1.50 6.46
C GLY A 504 -20.97 1.65 5.05
N GLY A 505 -20.89 0.54 4.31
CA GLY A 505 -20.44 0.53 2.92
C GLY A 505 -20.84 -0.77 2.22
N GLN A 506 -21.73 -0.65 1.24
CA GLN A 506 -22.08 -1.63 0.18
C GLN A 506 -22.68 -2.99 0.55
N GLN A 507 -22.67 -3.48 1.80
CA GLN A 507 -23.31 -4.77 2.10
C GLN A 507 -24.86 -4.71 2.07
N SER A 508 -25.46 -3.54 2.30
CA SER A 508 -26.92 -3.42 2.45
C SER A 508 -27.71 -3.48 1.13
N PHE A 509 -27.07 -3.31 -0.04
CA PHE A 509 -27.79 -3.25 -1.32
C PHE A 509 -27.97 -4.62 -2.00
N LEU A 510 -27.12 -5.60 -1.72
CA LEU A 510 -27.19 -6.92 -2.39
C LEU A 510 -28.35 -7.79 -1.87
N GLU A 511 -28.74 -7.66 -0.61
CA GLU A 511 -29.85 -8.44 -0.04
C GLU A 511 -31.23 -7.93 -0.48
N ALA A 512 -31.38 -6.66 -0.86
CA ALA A 512 -32.66 -6.12 -1.32
C ALA A 512 -33.00 -6.47 -2.78
N SER A 513 -32.03 -6.99 -3.55
CA SER A 513 -32.20 -7.39 -4.95
C SER A 513 -32.48 -8.88 -5.17
N GLN A 514 -32.58 -9.68 -4.10
CA GLN A 514 -32.85 -11.13 -4.17
C GLN A 514 -34.09 -11.59 -3.38
N THR A 515 -35.07 -10.70 -3.17
CA THR A 515 -36.42 -11.09 -2.73
C THR A 515 -37.49 -10.67 -3.72
#